data_AF-A0A852SX83-F1
#
_entry.id   AF-A0A852SX83-F1
#
_cell.length_a   1.000
_cell.length_b   1.000
_cell.length_c   1.000
_cell.angle_alpha   90.00
_cell.angle_beta   90.00
_cell.angle_gamma   90.00
#
_symmetry.space_group_name_H-M   'P 1'
#
loop_
_entity.id
_entity.type
_entity.pdbx_description
1 polymer ?
#
loop_
_entity_poly.entity_id
_entity_poly.type
_entity_poly.pdbx_seq_one_letter_code
_entity_poly.pdbx_strand_id
1 'polypeptide(L)'
;MHWWNDFVDWLTSPAARPAVFYAAVLAVAVIVSGLISAWIARGALKGLLSRTDRQQKASAIAALVDAATEASVWNSLTPAEQVLSDRAVGQADIMVRLLPIKTAGLAATWAGHQLAEMKRASATFGYQLDPAIAEFRDRLLEWQNNPRRARRIFQSDLERWRFENTDTERSLIAQQDAWVAQQHHEQYAAPAAPAAPASAATTRDDTAETNPFVQAAAAGAGPQDTSPTSRLGQPV
;
A
#
# COMPACT_ATOMS: atom_id res chain seq x y z
N MET A 1 -37.21 -42.47 43.76
CA MET A 1 -37.08 -43.57 42.77
C MET A 1 -38.41 -43.92 42.10
N HIS A 2 -39.56 -43.84 42.80
CA HIS A 2 -40.89 -44.08 42.20
C HIS A 2 -41.22 -43.18 40.99
N TRP A 3 -40.95 -41.87 41.07
CA TRP A 3 -41.26 -40.93 39.99
C TRP A 3 -40.63 -41.30 38.63
N TRP A 4 -39.47 -41.95 38.64
CA TRP A 4 -38.79 -42.39 37.43
C TRP A 4 -39.50 -43.58 36.79
N ASN A 5 -39.90 -44.56 37.61
CA ASN A 5 -40.67 -45.71 37.13
C ASN A 5 -42.06 -45.29 36.64
N ASP A 6 -42.75 -44.41 37.38
CA ASP A 6 -44.08 -43.91 37.00
C ASP A 6 -44.04 -43.17 35.64
N PHE A 7 -42.95 -42.44 35.37
CA PHE A 7 -42.72 -41.79 34.09
C PHE A 7 -42.48 -42.80 32.96
N VAL A 8 -41.65 -43.81 33.18
CA VAL A 8 -41.34 -44.84 32.18
C VAL A 8 -42.57 -45.70 31.86
N ASP A 9 -43.37 -46.03 32.88
CA ASP A 9 -44.63 -46.78 32.72
C ASP A 9 -45.67 -45.97 31.95
N TRP A 10 -45.78 -44.67 32.22
CA TRP A 10 -46.62 -43.77 31.43
C TRP A 10 -46.13 -43.67 29.98
N LEU A 11 -44.83 -43.48 29.76
CA LEU A 11 -44.23 -43.31 28.43
C LEU A 11 -44.44 -44.53 27.53
N THR A 12 -44.45 -45.73 28.12
CA THR A 12 -44.67 -47.00 27.41
C THR A 12 -46.15 -47.40 27.31
N SER A 13 -47.06 -46.69 28.00
CA SER A 13 -48.50 -46.93 27.97
C SER A 13 -49.11 -46.62 26.58
N PRO A 14 -50.10 -47.43 26.11
CA PRO A 14 -50.83 -47.16 24.87
C PRO A 14 -51.50 -45.79 24.81
N ALA A 15 -51.91 -45.23 25.95
CA ALA A 15 -52.55 -43.92 26.05
C ALA A 15 -51.60 -42.74 25.78
N ALA A 16 -50.29 -42.91 25.99
CA ALA A 16 -49.28 -41.88 25.77
C ALA A 16 -48.83 -41.79 24.30
N ARG A 17 -49.16 -42.78 23.46
CA ARG A 17 -48.72 -42.84 22.05
C ARG A 17 -49.00 -41.56 21.25
N PRO A 18 -50.19 -40.92 21.32
CA PRO A 18 -50.44 -39.67 20.60
C PRO A 18 -49.55 -38.53 21.11
N ALA A 19 -49.39 -38.39 22.43
CA ALA A 19 -48.56 -37.35 23.04
C ALA A 19 -47.07 -37.51 22.68
N VAL A 20 -46.55 -38.74 22.74
CA VAL A 20 -45.17 -39.07 22.33
C VAL A 20 -44.96 -38.78 20.85
N PHE A 21 -45.94 -39.13 20.00
CA PHE A 21 -45.88 -38.82 18.57
C PHE A 21 -45.82 -37.31 18.31
N TYR A 22 -46.71 -36.51 18.91
CA TYR A 22 -46.67 -35.05 18.75
C TYR A 22 -45.35 -34.44 19.27
N ALA A 23 -44.84 -34.92 20.40
CA ALA A 23 -43.56 -34.49 20.93
C ALA A 23 -42.40 -34.82 19.97
N ALA A 24 -42.40 -36.03 19.40
CA ALA A 24 -41.40 -36.45 18.42
C ALA A 24 -41.48 -35.62 17.13
N VAL A 25 -42.69 -35.37 16.61
CA VAL A 25 -42.90 -34.52 15.43
C VAL A 25 -42.42 -33.09 15.69
N LEU A 26 -42.72 -32.53 16.87
CA LEU A 26 -42.26 -31.19 17.24
C LEU A 26 -40.73 -31.14 17.35
N ALA A 27 -40.11 -32.15 17.97
CA ALA A 27 -38.65 -32.23 18.05
C ALA A 27 -38.01 -32.29 16.65
N VAL A 28 -38.55 -33.11 15.75
CA VAL A 28 -38.08 -33.19 14.36
C VAL A 28 -38.30 -31.87 13.63
N ALA A 29 -39.46 -31.22 13.79
CA ALA A 29 -39.75 -29.94 13.17
C ALA A 29 -38.76 -28.85 13.61
N VAL A 30 -38.42 -28.79 14.90
CA VAL A 30 -37.42 -27.86 15.43
C VAL A 30 -36.04 -28.16 14.86
N ILE A 31 -35.63 -29.44 14.83
CA ILE A 31 -34.33 -29.84 14.27
C ILE A 31 -34.23 -29.46 12.79
N VAL A 32 -35.24 -29.79 12.00
CA VAL A 32 -35.28 -29.50 10.56
C VAL A 32 -35.30 -28.00 10.31
N SER A 33 -36.11 -27.24 11.06
CA SER A 33 -36.14 -25.78 10.98
C SER A 33 -34.79 -25.15 11.29
N GLY A 34 -34.11 -25.62 12.35
CA GLY A 34 -32.76 -25.18 12.70
C GLY A 34 -31.74 -25.50 11.62
N LEU A 35 -31.82 -26.70 11.01
CA LEU A 35 -30.90 -27.13 9.96
C LEU A 35 -31.07 -26.29 8.69
N ILE A 36 -32.32 -26.04 8.26
CA ILE A 36 -32.63 -25.19 7.10
C ILE A 36 -32.13 -23.77 7.36
N SER A 37 -32.42 -23.22 8.55
CA SER A 37 -31.98 -21.87 8.92
C SER A 37 -30.46 -21.73 8.88
N ALA A 38 -29.72 -22.71 9.42
CA ALA A 38 -28.26 -22.73 9.38
C ALA A 38 -27.70 -22.80 7.95
N TRP A 39 -28.34 -23.57 7.06
CA TRP A 39 -27.95 -23.66 5.66
C TRP A 39 -28.13 -22.34 4.91
N ILE A 40 -29.28 -21.67 5.10
CA ILE A 40 -29.56 -20.36 4.50
C ILE A 40 -28.55 -19.33 5.02
N ALA A 41 -28.33 -19.27 6.34
CA ALA A 41 -27.37 -18.35 6.95
C ALA A 41 -25.95 -18.54 6.40
N ARG A 42 -25.50 -19.79 6.26
CA ARG A 42 -24.18 -20.10 5.68
C ARG A 42 -24.08 -19.68 4.22
N GLY A 43 -25.13 -19.89 3.43
CA GLY A 43 -25.22 -19.44 2.04
C GLY A 43 -25.13 -17.92 1.93
N ALA A 44 -25.89 -17.20 2.75
CA ALA A 44 -25.89 -15.74 2.80
C ALA A 44 -24.51 -15.17 3.20
N LEU A 45 -23.88 -15.73 4.24
CA LEU A 45 -22.54 -15.31 4.68
C LEU A 45 -21.50 -15.52 3.58
N LYS A 46 -21.49 -16.69 2.94
CA LYS A 46 -20.57 -16.98 1.83
C LYS A 46 -20.79 -16.00 0.67
N GLY A 47 -22.05 -15.71 0.36
CA GLY A 47 -22.42 -14.72 -0.65
C GLY A 47 -21.90 -13.33 -0.32
N LEU A 48 -22.12 -12.85 0.90
CA LEU A 48 -21.64 -11.56 1.38
C LEU A 48 -20.11 -11.46 1.33
N LEU A 49 -19.38 -12.43 1.87
CA LEU A 49 -17.92 -12.46 1.81
C LEU A 49 -17.42 -12.39 0.35
N SER A 50 -18.02 -13.19 -0.54
CA SER A 50 -17.60 -13.18 -1.95
C SER A 50 -17.86 -11.85 -2.66
N ARG A 51 -18.90 -11.10 -2.26
CA ARG A 51 -19.19 -9.76 -2.77
C ARG A 51 -18.20 -8.74 -2.23
N THR A 52 -17.95 -8.76 -0.92
CA THR A 52 -16.96 -7.89 -0.26
C THR A 52 -15.56 -8.11 -0.86
N ASP A 53 -15.14 -9.36 -1.05
CA ASP A 53 -13.84 -9.68 -1.66
C ASP A 53 -13.72 -9.14 -3.08
N ARG A 54 -14.79 -9.24 -3.89
CA ARG A 54 -14.80 -8.68 -5.25
C ARG A 54 -14.76 -7.16 -5.23
N GLN A 55 -15.52 -6.54 -4.32
CA GLN A 55 -15.55 -5.09 -4.15
C GLN A 55 -14.19 -4.53 -3.70
N GLN A 56 -13.53 -5.15 -2.71
CA GLN A 56 -12.20 -4.76 -2.25
C GLN A 56 -11.15 -4.84 -3.36
N LYS A 57 -11.20 -5.89 -4.18
CA LYS A 57 -10.30 -6.02 -5.34
C LYS A 57 -10.57 -4.93 -6.37
N ALA A 58 -11.84 -4.67 -6.68
CA ALA A 58 -12.22 -3.64 -7.64
C ALA A 58 -11.83 -2.24 -7.16
N SER A 59 -12.03 -1.93 -5.87
CA SER A 59 -11.66 -0.63 -5.32
C SER A 59 -10.15 -0.43 -5.27
N ALA A 60 -9.37 -1.46 -4.95
CA ALA A 60 -7.90 -1.39 -4.97
C ALA A 60 -7.36 -1.15 -6.39
N ILE A 61 -7.93 -1.81 -7.41
CA ILE A 61 -7.53 -1.60 -8.80
C ILE A 61 -7.98 -0.22 -9.29
N ALA A 62 -9.19 0.22 -8.95
CA ALA A 62 -9.66 1.55 -9.28
C ALA A 62 -8.75 2.63 -8.69
N ALA A 63 -8.34 2.48 -7.41
CA ALA A 63 -7.41 3.40 -6.77
C ALA A 63 -6.03 3.43 -7.45
N LEU A 64 -5.50 2.29 -7.91
CA LEU A 64 -4.26 2.27 -8.69
C LEU A 64 -4.38 2.96 -10.04
N VAL A 65 -5.51 2.77 -10.74
CA VAL A 65 -5.73 3.37 -12.06
C VAL A 65 -5.96 4.88 -11.95
N ASP A 66 -6.65 5.32 -10.90
CA ASP A 66 -6.81 6.73 -10.56
C ASP A 66 -5.44 7.37 -10.27
N ALA A 67 -4.64 6.73 -9.42
CA ALA A 67 -3.26 7.15 -9.14
C ALA A 67 -2.37 7.16 -10.40
N ALA A 68 -2.57 6.24 -11.35
CA ALA A 68 -1.87 6.25 -12.63
C ALA A 68 -2.24 7.45 -13.50
N THR A 69 -3.50 7.85 -13.46
CA THR A 69 -3.99 9.03 -14.18
C THR A 69 -3.35 10.29 -13.61
N GLU A 70 -3.31 10.44 -12.29
CA GLU A 70 -2.61 11.57 -11.65
C GLU A 70 -1.09 11.55 -11.90
N ALA A 71 -0.46 10.36 -11.84
CA ALA A 71 0.96 10.21 -12.11
C ALA A 71 1.33 10.62 -13.55
N SER A 72 0.45 10.36 -14.52
CA SER A 72 0.68 10.72 -15.93
C SER A 72 0.73 12.23 -16.18
N VAL A 73 0.12 13.03 -15.31
CA VAL A 73 0.09 14.49 -15.39
C VAL A 73 0.89 15.17 -14.28
N TRP A 74 1.71 14.40 -13.54
CA TRP A 74 2.36 14.84 -12.30
C TRP A 74 3.18 16.13 -12.46
N ASN A 75 3.90 16.30 -13.57
CA ASN A 75 4.71 17.49 -13.83
C ASN A 75 3.87 18.76 -14.12
N SER A 76 2.57 18.61 -14.43
CA SER A 76 1.64 19.74 -14.62
C SER A 76 0.90 20.15 -13.35
N LEU A 77 0.97 19.32 -12.31
CA LEU A 77 0.34 19.58 -11.01
C LEU A 77 1.13 20.63 -10.22
N THR A 78 0.43 21.38 -9.36
CA THR A 78 1.08 22.27 -8.39
C THR A 78 1.82 21.46 -7.32
N PRO A 79 2.81 22.03 -6.61
CA PRO A 79 3.54 21.31 -5.56
C PRO A 79 2.66 20.72 -4.45
N ALA A 80 1.54 21.39 -4.11
CA ALA A 80 0.59 20.87 -3.12
C ALA A 80 -0.17 19.65 -3.65
N GLU A 81 -0.59 19.66 -4.91
CA GLU A 81 -1.26 18.54 -5.57
C GLU A 81 -0.30 17.36 -5.79
N GLN A 82 0.97 17.61 -6.07
CA GLN A 82 1.99 16.56 -6.18
C GLN A 82 2.11 15.74 -4.89
N VAL A 83 2.10 16.40 -3.73
CA VAL A 83 2.13 15.71 -2.42
C VAL A 83 0.87 14.88 -2.19
N LEU A 84 -0.30 15.37 -2.60
CA LEU A 84 -1.55 14.62 -2.51
C LEU A 84 -1.53 13.40 -3.43
N SER A 85 -1.01 13.56 -4.65
CA SER A 85 -0.88 12.47 -5.61
C SER A 85 0.08 11.39 -5.13
N ASP A 86 1.23 11.77 -4.56
CA ASP A 86 2.18 10.83 -3.99
C ASP A 86 1.56 10.06 -2.80
N ARG A 87 0.70 10.71 -2.01
CA ARG A 87 -0.08 10.03 -0.96
C ARG A 87 -1.12 9.09 -1.55
N ALA A 88 -1.83 9.48 -2.61
CA ALA A 88 -2.81 8.63 -3.29
C ALA A 88 -2.18 7.35 -3.84
N VAL A 89 -1.00 7.46 -4.47
CA VAL A 89 -0.17 6.32 -4.90
C VAL A 89 0.17 5.41 -3.71
N GLY A 90 0.63 5.99 -2.60
CA GLY A 90 0.95 5.22 -1.39
C GLY A 90 -0.26 4.49 -0.79
N GLN A 91 -1.44 5.13 -0.75
CA GLN A 91 -2.66 4.50 -0.27
C GLN A 91 -3.11 3.35 -1.20
N ALA A 92 -3.04 3.56 -2.52
CA ALA A 92 -3.39 2.54 -3.50
C ALA A 92 -2.46 1.31 -3.41
N ASP A 93 -1.14 1.50 -3.23
CA ASP A 93 -0.18 0.41 -3.02
C ASP A 93 -0.53 -0.40 -1.75
N ILE A 94 -0.82 0.29 -0.63
CA ILE A 94 -1.23 -0.37 0.62
C ILE A 94 -2.51 -1.19 0.41
N MET A 95 -3.53 -0.62 -0.23
CA MET A 95 -4.78 -1.33 -0.52
C MET A 95 -4.54 -2.62 -1.29
N VAL A 96 -3.66 -2.59 -2.29
CA VAL A 96 -3.33 -3.75 -3.12
C VAL A 96 -2.58 -4.80 -2.29
N ARG A 97 -1.61 -4.40 -1.48
CA ARG A 97 -0.83 -5.32 -0.62
C ARG A 97 -1.68 -6.02 0.43
N LEU A 98 -2.73 -5.36 0.91
CA LEU A 98 -3.67 -5.90 1.90
C LEU A 98 -4.69 -6.87 1.29
N LEU A 99 -4.76 -6.99 -0.05
CA LEU A 99 -5.67 -7.94 -0.67
C LEU A 99 -5.33 -9.39 -0.28
N PRO A 100 -6.35 -10.25 -0.05
CA PRO A 100 -6.15 -11.66 0.27
C PRO A 100 -5.80 -12.48 -1.00
N ILE A 101 -4.77 -12.07 -1.73
CA ILE A 101 -4.26 -12.72 -2.94
C ILE A 101 -2.76 -12.97 -2.75
N LYS A 102 -2.31 -14.20 -2.91
CA LYS A 102 -0.88 -14.59 -2.72
C LYS A 102 0.09 -13.77 -3.58
N THR A 103 -0.35 -13.27 -4.73
CA THR A 103 0.44 -12.47 -5.69
C THR A 103 0.23 -10.96 -5.54
N ALA A 104 -0.47 -10.49 -4.50
CA ALA A 104 -0.72 -9.08 -4.23
C ALA A 104 0.56 -8.26 -4.11
N GLY A 105 1.51 -8.69 -3.28
CA GLY A 105 2.77 -7.98 -3.10
C GLY A 105 3.58 -7.84 -4.40
N LEU A 106 3.55 -8.86 -5.27
CA LEU A 106 4.20 -8.80 -6.58
C LEU A 106 3.53 -7.78 -7.51
N ALA A 107 2.18 -7.80 -7.57
CA ALA A 107 1.43 -6.84 -8.37
C ALA A 107 1.62 -5.40 -7.88
N ALA A 108 1.68 -5.20 -6.56
CA ALA A 108 1.98 -3.90 -5.95
C ALA A 108 3.36 -3.39 -6.34
N THR A 109 4.40 -4.23 -6.25
CA THR A 109 5.76 -3.85 -6.69
C THR A 109 5.84 -3.57 -8.18
N TRP A 110 5.19 -4.38 -9.03
CA TRP A 110 5.10 -4.12 -10.46
C TRP A 110 4.37 -2.80 -10.76
N ALA A 111 3.25 -2.55 -10.08
CA ALA A 111 2.47 -1.33 -10.26
C ALA A 111 3.24 -0.09 -9.79
N GLY A 112 3.94 -0.16 -8.67
CA GLY A 112 4.80 0.93 -8.18
C GLY A 112 5.87 1.33 -9.19
N HIS A 113 6.48 0.35 -9.88
CA HIS A 113 7.44 0.65 -10.94
C HIS A 113 6.79 1.32 -12.15
N GLN A 114 5.64 0.82 -12.63
CA GLN A 114 4.92 1.46 -13.75
C GLN A 114 4.45 2.88 -13.42
N LEU A 115 3.99 3.12 -12.19
CA LEU A 115 3.60 4.45 -11.74
C LEU A 115 4.80 5.40 -11.70
N ALA A 116 5.97 4.92 -11.26
CA ALA A 116 7.19 5.71 -11.30
C ALA A 116 7.63 6.05 -12.73
N GLU A 117 7.52 5.10 -13.65
CA GLU A 117 7.81 5.32 -15.08
C GLU A 117 6.80 6.30 -15.73
N MET A 118 5.51 6.18 -15.43
CA MET A 118 4.49 7.15 -15.87
C MET A 118 4.77 8.54 -15.33
N LYS A 119 5.11 8.65 -14.04
CA LYS A 119 5.51 9.91 -13.39
C LYS A 119 6.73 10.53 -14.07
N ARG A 120 7.75 9.73 -14.39
CA ARG A 120 8.94 10.17 -15.13
C ARG A 120 8.60 10.61 -16.55
N ALA A 121 7.76 9.85 -17.25
CA ALA A 121 7.31 10.15 -18.61
C ALA A 121 6.38 11.36 -18.69
N SER A 122 5.70 11.73 -17.61
CA SER A 122 4.81 12.92 -17.54
C SER A 122 5.51 14.21 -17.93
N ALA A 123 6.81 14.32 -17.64
CA ALA A 123 7.62 15.49 -17.99
C ALA A 123 7.83 15.64 -19.51
N THR A 124 7.79 14.53 -20.26
CA THR A 124 8.15 14.48 -21.69
C THR A 124 6.93 14.26 -22.59
N PHE A 125 5.95 13.48 -22.14
CA PHE A 125 4.86 12.94 -22.97
C PHE A 125 3.45 13.22 -22.40
N GLY A 126 3.26 14.35 -21.71
CA GLY A 126 2.09 14.69 -20.89
C GLY A 126 0.72 14.10 -21.33
N TYR A 127 0.30 14.26 -22.60
CA TYR A 127 -1.01 13.77 -23.07
C TYR A 127 -0.97 12.44 -23.86
N GLN A 128 0.21 11.87 -24.11
CA GLN A 128 0.35 10.62 -24.88
C GLN A 128 0.41 9.38 -23.99
N LEU A 129 0.12 9.53 -22.69
CA LEU A 129 0.16 8.44 -21.71
C LEU A 129 -1.15 7.64 -21.63
N ASP A 130 -2.21 8.07 -22.30
CA ASP A 130 -3.51 7.36 -22.32
C ASP A 130 -3.38 5.87 -22.74
N PRO A 131 -2.60 5.50 -23.78
CA PRO A 131 -2.40 4.09 -24.12
C PRO A 131 -1.68 3.30 -23.03
N ALA A 132 -0.72 3.93 -22.35
CA ALA A 132 0.03 3.30 -21.26
C ALA A 132 -0.89 3.07 -20.03
N ILE A 133 -1.78 4.02 -19.73
CA ILE A 133 -2.78 3.88 -18.65
C ILE A 133 -3.78 2.77 -19.00
N ALA A 134 -4.22 2.68 -20.25
CA ALA A 134 -5.11 1.61 -20.71
C ALA A 134 -4.44 0.23 -20.56
N GLU A 135 -3.18 0.08 -21.00
CA GLU A 135 -2.44 -1.17 -20.83
C GLU A 135 -2.24 -1.52 -19.34
N PHE A 136 -1.88 -0.53 -18.52
CA PHE A 136 -1.72 -0.69 -17.09
C PHE A 136 -3.00 -1.23 -16.43
N ARG A 137 -4.14 -0.60 -16.71
CA ARG A 137 -5.46 -1.06 -16.25
C ARG A 137 -5.74 -2.48 -16.72
N ASP A 138 -5.54 -2.77 -18.00
CA ASP A 138 -5.89 -4.06 -18.58
C ASP A 138 -5.03 -5.19 -17.99
N ARG A 139 -3.76 -4.93 -17.69
CA ARG A 139 -2.88 -5.86 -16.98
C ARG A 139 -3.32 -6.10 -15.52
N LEU A 140 -3.80 -5.07 -14.83
CA LEU A 140 -4.37 -5.21 -13.49
C LEU A 140 -5.68 -6.01 -13.51
N LEU A 141 -6.53 -5.80 -14.53
CA LEU A 141 -7.76 -6.58 -14.72
C LEU A 141 -7.45 -8.05 -15.04
N GLU A 142 -6.46 -8.33 -15.90
CA GLU A 142 -6.02 -9.70 -16.16
C GLU A 142 -5.43 -10.36 -14.91
N TRP A 143 -4.71 -9.60 -14.08
CA TRP A 143 -4.25 -10.10 -12.78
C TRP A 143 -5.40 -10.37 -11.80
N GLN A 144 -6.43 -9.53 -11.78
CA GLN A 144 -7.62 -9.74 -10.95
C GLN A 144 -8.34 -11.04 -11.32
N ASN A 145 -8.47 -11.30 -12.62
CA ASN A 145 -9.16 -12.46 -13.16
C ASN A 145 -8.29 -13.73 -13.05
N ASN A 146 -7.01 -13.63 -13.40
CA ASN A 146 -6.07 -14.75 -13.53
C ASN A 146 -4.73 -14.45 -12.83
N PRO A 147 -4.69 -14.37 -11.48
CA PRO A 147 -3.51 -13.95 -10.74
C PRO A 147 -2.30 -14.87 -10.94
N ARG A 148 -2.55 -16.17 -11.19
CA ARG A 148 -1.50 -17.17 -11.47
C ARG A 148 -0.81 -16.93 -12.82
N ARG A 149 -1.56 -16.51 -13.83
CA ARG A 149 -1.04 -16.23 -15.17
C ARG A 149 -0.29 -14.91 -15.18
N ALA A 150 -0.93 -13.86 -14.64
CA ALA A 150 -0.34 -12.54 -14.55
C ALA A 150 0.95 -12.52 -13.71
N ARG A 151 1.08 -13.40 -12.71
CA ARG A 151 2.32 -13.56 -11.94
C ARG A 151 3.56 -13.69 -12.84
N ARG A 152 3.49 -14.54 -13.88
CA ARG A 152 4.64 -14.78 -14.77
C ARG A 152 5.01 -13.52 -15.54
N ILE A 153 4.00 -12.80 -16.03
CA ILE A 153 4.15 -11.55 -16.78
C ILE A 153 4.79 -10.48 -15.89
N PHE A 154 4.28 -10.28 -14.68
CA PHE A 154 4.83 -9.31 -13.73
C PHE A 154 6.25 -9.66 -13.30
N GLN A 155 6.55 -10.95 -13.09
CA GLN A 155 7.91 -11.40 -12.80
C GLN A 155 8.86 -11.12 -13.97
N SER A 156 8.45 -11.45 -15.21
CA SER A 156 9.30 -11.19 -16.37
C SER A 156 9.54 -9.70 -16.61
N ASP A 157 8.53 -8.86 -16.39
CA ASP A 157 8.67 -7.40 -16.51
C ASP A 157 9.63 -6.86 -15.44
N LEU A 158 9.46 -7.26 -14.17
CA LEU A 158 10.34 -6.86 -13.08
C LEU A 158 11.79 -7.33 -13.29
N GLU A 159 11.98 -8.54 -13.81
CA GLU A 159 13.30 -9.05 -14.17
C GLU A 159 13.91 -8.22 -15.31
N ARG A 160 13.13 -7.92 -16.36
CA ARG A 160 13.57 -7.07 -17.47
C ARG A 160 14.04 -5.71 -16.98
N TRP A 161 13.22 -5.02 -16.18
CA TRP A 161 13.56 -3.70 -15.63
C TRP A 161 14.78 -3.73 -14.71
N ARG A 162 14.95 -4.80 -13.93
CA ARG A 162 16.16 -4.97 -13.10
C ARG A 162 17.41 -4.98 -13.97
N PHE A 163 17.39 -5.66 -15.11
CA PHE A 163 18.53 -5.69 -16.02
C PHE A 163 18.75 -4.32 -16.71
N GLU A 164 17.68 -3.67 -17.19
CA GLU A 164 17.75 -2.32 -17.79
C GLU A 164 18.33 -1.27 -16.83
N ASN A 165 17.93 -1.30 -15.55
CA ASN A 165 18.44 -0.38 -14.54
C ASN A 165 19.90 -0.67 -14.16
N THR A 166 20.30 -1.94 -14.05
CA THR A 166 21.67 -2.30 -13.64
C THR A 166 22.72 -1.80 -14.62
N ASP A 167 22.41 -1.78 -15.92
CA ASP A 167 23.33 -1.27 -16.95
C ASP A 167 23.37 0.26 -16.96
N THR A 168 22.20 0.91 -16.79
CA THR A 168 22.09 2.37 -16.72
C THR A 168 22.79 2.92 -15.46
N GLU A 169 22.54 2.35 -14.29
CA GLU A 169 23.16 2.75 -13.02
C GLU A 169 24.68 2.57 -13.05
N ARG A 170 25.19 1.45 -13.59
CA ARG A 170 26.64 1.27 -13.79
C ARG A 170 27.23 2.37 -14.66
N SER A 171 26.53 2.78 -15.71
CA SER A 171 27.01 3.84 -16.61
C SER A 171 27.00 5.23 -15.94
N LEU A 172 26.03 5.51 -15.07
CA LEU A 172 25.95 6.78 -14.33
C LEU A 172 27.00 6.84 -13.22
N ILE A 173 27.23 5.75 -12.50
CA ILE A 173 28.29 5.64 -11.50
C ILE A 173 29.66 5.83 -12.16
N ALA A 174 29.90 5.18 -13.30
CA ALA A 174 31.15 5.36 -14.04
C ALA A 174 31.36 6.80 -14.55
N GLN A 175 30.27 7.49 -14.97
CA GLN A 175 30.32 8.90 -15.34
C GLN A 175 30.61 9.80 -14.15
N GLN A 176 30.01 9.52 -12.99
CA GLN A 176 30.29 10.23 -11.75
C GLN A 176 31.75 10.05 -11.31
N ASP A 177 32.26 8.82 -11.33
CA ASP A 177 33.65 8.52 -11.01
C ASP A 177 34.63 9.21 -11.98
N ALA A 178 34.31 9.24 -13.28
CA ALA A 178 35.10 9.95 -14.28
C ALA A 178 35.08 11.47 -14.08
N TRP A 179 33.92 12.03 -13.72
CA TRP A 179 33.79 13.45 -13.40
C TRP A 179 34.57 13.83 -12.14
N VAL A 180 34.47 13.02 -11.09
CA VAL A 180 35.28 13.17 -9.86
C VAL A 180 36.77 13.07 -10.20
N ALA A 181 37.18 12.09 -11.00
CA ALA A 181 38.58 11.94 -11.42
C ALA A 181 39.09 13.15 -12.22
N GLN A 182 38.27 13.74 -13.09
CA GLN A 182 38.60 14.97 -13.82
C GLN A 182 38.76 16.16 -12.88
N GLN A 183 37.84 16.35 -11.94
CA GLN A 183 37.93 17.41 -10.93
C GLN A 183 39.18 17.27 -10.06
N HIS A 184 39.52 16.05 -9.62
CA HIS A 184 40.77 15.77 -8.91
C HIS A 184 41.99 16.06 -9.79
N HIS A 185 41.99 15.64 -11.06
CA HIS A 185 43.10 15.92 -11.96
C HIS A 185 43.31 17.42 -12.19
N GLU A 186 42.24 18.20 -12.34
CA GLU A 186 42.29 19.66 -12.49
C GLU A 186 42.78 20.36 -11.22
N GLN A 187 42.41 19.88 -10.03
CA GLN A 187 42.85 20.45 -8.75
C GLN A 187 44.31 20.12 -8.42
N TYR A 188 44.85 18.99 -8.91
CA TYR A 188 46.24 18.56 -8.65
C TYR A 188 47.20 18.73 -9.84
N ALA A 189 46.72 19.14 -11.02
CA ALA A 189 47.55 19.49 -12.19
C ALA A 189 48.09 20.93 -12.18
N ALA A 190 48.29 21.51 -10.99
CA ALA A 190 49.16 22.68 -10.86
C ALA A 190 50.61 22.24 -11.17
N PRO A 191 51.34 22.91 -12.10
CA PRO A 191 52.73 22.56 -12.37
C PRO A 191 53.55 22.73 -11.10
N ALA A 192 54.38 21.74 -10.78
CA ALA A 192 55.39 21.84 -9.75
C ALA A 192 56.32 23.02 -10.04
N ALA A 193 56.06 24.17 -9.40
CA ALA A 193 57.02 25.24 -9.29
C ALA A 193 58.15 24.80 -8.35
N PRO A 194 59.42 25.13 -8.62
CA PRO A 194 60.54 24.67 -7.81
C PRO A 194 60.43 25.21 -6.38
N ALA A 195 60.72 24.34 -5.42
CA ALA A 195 60.73 24.65 -4.00
C ALA A 195 61.65 25.84 -3.66
N ALA A 196 61.10 26.80 -2.92
CA ALA A 196 61.84 27.80 -2.16
C ALA A 196 61.37 27.74 -0.69
N PRO A 197 62.26 27.99 0.30
CA PRO A 197 62.11 27.49 1.65
C PRO A 197 61.17 28.31 2.54
N ALA A 198 60.74 27.64 3.60
CA ALA A 198 59.79 28.00 4.65
C ALA A 198 59.77 29.48 5.10
N SER A 199 58.56 29.98 5.35
CA SER A 199 58.31 31.09 6.27
C SER A 199 56.99 30.90 7.02
N ALA A 200 57.15 30.85 8.34
CA ALA A 200 56.27 31.32 9.41
C ALA A 200 54.77 30.95 9.44
N ALA A 201 54.44 30.28 10.54
CA ALA A 201 53.14 30.14 11.18
C ALA A 201 52.17 31.32 10.97
N THR A 202 50.92 30.99 10.68
CA THR A 202 49.77 31.80 11.06
C THR A 202 48.70 30.86 11.62
N THR A 203 48.25 31.24 12.80
CA THR A 203 47.24 30.61 13.65
C THR A 203 45.95 30.27 12.89
N ARG A 204 45.50 29.04 13.07
CA ARG A 204 44.17 28.54 12.73
C ARG A 204 43.16 29.23 13.66
N ASP A 205 42.40 30.18 13.14
CA ASP A 205 41.16 30.62 13.77
C ASP A 205 40.07 29.59 13.45
N ASP A 206 39.64 28.87 14.49
CA ASP A 206 38.44 28.04 14.48
C ASP A 206 37.22 28.94 14.27
N THR A 207 36.79 29.07 13.01
CA THR A 207 35.43 29.53 12.72
C THR A 207 34.56 28.28 12.63
N ALA A 208 33.95 27.91 13.75
CA ALA A 208 32.92 26.89 13.80
C ALA A 208 31.79 27.28 12.83
N GLU A 209 31.69 26.58 11.70
CA GLU A 209 30.53 26.61 10.82
C GLU A 209 29.28 26.29 11.66
N THR A 210 28.51 27.33 11.96
CA THR A 210 27.26 27.21 12.68
C THR A 210 26.26 26.59 11.73
N ASN A 211 26.01 25.29 11.90
CA ASN A 211 25.04 24.54 11.12
C ASN A 211 23.62 25.11 11.38
N PRO A 212 22.91 25.64 10.36
CA PRO A 212 21.62 26.31 10.54
C PRO A 212 20.51 25.39 11.06
N PHE A 213 20.72 24.06 11.02
CA PHE A 213 19.77 23.08 11.57
C PHE A 213 19.77 22.99 13.09
N VAL A 214 20.82 23.44 13.78
CA VAL A 214 20.88 23.43 15.26
C VAL A 214 20.14 24.63 15.86
N GLN A 215 20.14 25.77 15.18
CA GLN A 215 19.47 26.98 15.65
C GLN A 215 17.93 26.89 15.55
N ALA A 216 17.41 26.12 14.58
CA ALA A 216 15.98 25.83 14.45
C ALA A 216 15.47 24.87 15.55
N ALA A 217 16.31 23.98 16.07
CA ALA A 217 15.94 23.06 17.15
C ALA A 217 15.86 23.77 18.52
N ALA A 218 16.64 24.84 18.74
CA ALA A 218 16.61 25.62 19.98
C ALA A 218 15.44 26.61 20.06
N ALA A 219 14.88 27.05 18.92
CA ALA A 219 13.74 27.98 18.89
C ALA A 219 12.39 27.31 19.14
N GLY A 220 12.31 25.97 19.13
CA GLY A 220 11.07 25.20 19.32
C GLY A 220 10.75 24.81 20.77
N ALA A 221 11.62 25.11 21.74
CA ALA A 221 11.47 24.69 23.14
C ALA A 221 10.98 25.80 24.08
N GLY A 222 10.07 26.66 23.60
CA GLY A 222 9.28 27.54 24.47
C GLY A 222 8.10 26.77 25.09
N PRO A 223 7.79 26.94 26.39
CA PRO A 223 6.68 26.23 27.03
C PRO A 223 5.36 26.67 26.38
N GLN A 224 4.77 25.80 25.56
CA GLN A 224 3.42 25.98 25.07
C GLN A 224 2.45 25.70 26.23
N ASP A 225 1.82 26.76 26.70
CA ASP A 225 0.81 26.80 27.73
C ASP A 225 -0.45 26.07 27.22
N THR A 226 -0.59 24.79 27.51
CA THR A 226 -1.76 23.97 27.15
C THR A 226 -2.89 24.20 28.15
N SER A 227 -3.51 25.39 28.09
CA SER A 227 -4.74 25.68 28.81
C SER A 227 -5.93 25.61 27.84
N PRO A 228 -6.92 24.72 28.04
CA PRO A 228 -8.08 24.63 27.15
C PRO A 228 -9.01 25.83 27.40
N THR A 229 -9.05 26.76 26.45
CA THR A 229 -10.03 27.86 26.48
C THR A 229 -11.38 27.32 26.00
N SER A 230 -12.27 27.02 26.93
CA SER A 230 -13.70 26.87 26.70
C SER A 230 -14.27 28.16 26.09
N ARG A 231 -14.62 28.14 24.80
CA ARG A 231 -15.55 29.12 24.22
C ARG A 231 -16.98 28.61 24.37
N LEU A 232 -17.58 28.99 25.48
CA LEU A 232 -19.03 29.08 25.67
C LEU A 232 -19.52 30.36 24.98
N GLY A 233 -20.55 30.20 24.13
CA GLY A 233 -21.57 31.22 23.85
C GLY A 233 -21.25 32.28 22.80
N GLN A 234 -22.00 32.29 21.69
CA GLN A 234 -23.08 33.27 21.57
C GLN A 234 -24.11 32.90 20.48
N PRO A 235 -25.36 33.37 20.63
CA PRO A 235 -26.49 33.12 19.75
C PRO A 235 -26.64 34.20 18.67
N VAL A 236 -27.23 33.85 17.52
CA VAL A 236 -28.48 34.35 16.91
C VAL A 236 -28.67 33.60 15.59
#